data_AF-A0A3M3UWH1-F1
#
_entry.id   AF-A0A3M3UWH1-F1
#
_cell.length_a   1.000
_cell.length_b   1.000
_cell.length_c   1.000
_cell.angle_alpha   90.00
_cell.angle_beta   90.00
_cell.angle_gamma   90.00
#
_symmetry.space_group_name_H-M   'P 1'
#
loop_
_entity.id
_entity.type
_entity.pdbx_description
1 polymer ?
#
loop_
_entity_poly.entity_id
_entity_poly.type
_entity_poly.pdbx_seq_one_letter_code
_entity_poly.pdbx_strand_id
1 'polypeptide(L)'
;MTKCSVLYYVDFDEPGVIRIPSGYTNPDWLATQIYKEAVFEARFTDTKGSPLEGGMAILDLSFGKAEPSIEHIAVSDATGFASQRIEFGRCYGGVEAQDFVHTQRGFNTWRSHYKVAGYTVHNFSLGPMTAAPRIFYMGHICTQTVLRTVAPRG
;
A
#
# COMPACT_ATOMS: atom_id res chain seq x y z
N MET A 1 -3.18 -31.35 -10.41
CA MET A 1 -3.33 -29.89 -10.21
C MET A 1 -1.97 -29.31 -9.87
N THR A 2 -1.42 -28.48 -10.76
CA THR A 2 -0.18 -27.75 -10.50
C THR A 2 -0.46 -26.75 -9.38
N LYS A 3 0.25 -26.85 -8.25
CA LYS A 3 0.13 -25.84 -7.18
C LYS A 3 0.66 -24.52 -7.72
N CYS A 4 -0.16 -23.48 -7.67
CA CYS A 4 0.25 -22.11 -7.99
C CYS A 4 0.80 -21.46 -6.71
N SER A 5 1.97 -20.85 -6.82
CA SER A 5 2.53 -19.98 -5.80
C SER A 5 2.26 -18.54 -6.24
N VAL A 6 1.72 -17.73 -5.34
CA VAL A 6 1.53 -16.30 -5.61
C VAL A 6 2.32 -15.50 -4.59
N LEU A 7 3.14 -14.61 -5.14
CA LEU A 7 3.83 -13.59 -4.39
C LEU A 7 3.12 -12.28 -4.71
N TYR A 8 2.57 -11.65 -3.70
CA TYR A 8 1.97 -10.33 -3.82
C TYR A 8 3.03 -9.31 -3.44
N TYR A 9 3.24 -8.34 -4.33
CA TYR A 9 4.11 -7.21 -4.08
C TYR A 9 3.30 -5.97 -4.34
N VAL A 10 2.85 -5.31 -3.28
CA VAL A 10 2.17 -4.04 -3.48
C VAL A 10 3.22 -2.94 -3.44
N ASP A 11 3.75 -2.61 -4.62
CA ASP A 11 4.65 -1.47 -4.79
C ASP A 11 3.83 -0.18 -4.80
N PHE A 12 3.51 0.26 -3.59
CA PHE A 12 2.81 1.50 -3.34
C PHE A 12 3.77 2.68 -3.12
N ASP A 13 5.06 2.59 -3.44
CA ASP A 13 5.94 3.75 -3.33
C ASP A 13 5.62 4.75 -4.44
N GLU A 14 4.57 5.55 -4.25
CA GLU A 14 4.40 6.78 -5.02
C GLU A 14 5.71 7.57 -4.88
N PRO A 15 6.45 7.80 -5.98
CA PRO A 15 7.78 8.37 -5.88
C PRO A 15 7.75 9.73 -5.20
N GLY A 16 8.54 9.87 -4.14
CA GLY A 16 8.64 11.13 -3.40
C GLY A 16 7.73 11.25 -2.18
N VAL A 17 7.02 10.20 -1.78
CA VAL A 17 6.29 10.16 -0.51
C VAL A 17 7.24 10.31 0.68
N ILE A 18 7.01 11.34 1.48
CA ILE A 18 7.67 11.51 2.78
C ILE A 18 6.94 10.63 3.78
N ARG A 19 7.47 9.42 3.99
CA ARG A 19 6.84 8.39 4.82
C ARG A 19 6.90 8.76 6.30
N ILE A 20 5.77 8.59 6.97
CA ILE A 20 5.65 8.66 8.42
C ILE A 20 6.33 7.42 9.02
N PRO A 21 7.27 7.55 9.96
CA PRO A 21 7.97 6.41 10.55
C PRO A 21 7.03 5.48 11.33
N SER A 22 7.45 4.22 11.49
CA SER A 22 6.73 3.28 12.37
C SER A 22 6.77 3.77 13.82
N GLY A 23 5.66 3.61 14.54
CA GLY A 23 5.43 4.10 15.90
C GLY A 23 4.90 5.53 15.99
N TYR A 24 4.75 6.23 14.86
CA TYR A 24 4.28 7.62 14.79
C TYR A 24 2.82 7.72 14.32
N THR A 25 2.21 6.58 14.01
CA THR A 25 0.83 6.43 13.54
C THR A 25 0.07 5.44 14.41
N ASN A 26 -1.25 5.39 14.26
CA ASN A 26 -2.09 4.32 14.75
C ASN A 26 -2.88 3.78 13.54
N PRO A 27 -2.65 2.53 13.10
CA PRO A 27 -1.74 1.54 13.70
C PRO A 27 -0.27 1.92 13.59
N ASP A 28 0.56 1.39 14.50
CA ASP A 28 1.99 1.73 14.62
C ASP A 28 2.82 1.37 13.37
N TRP A 29 2.28 0.50 12.52
CA TRP A 29 2.92 0.13 11.27
C TRP A 29 1.93 0.20 10.12
N LEU A 30 2.31 0.97 9.10
CA LEU A 30 1.63 1.07 7.83
C LEU A 30 2.50 0.35 6.80
N ALA A 31 1.96 -0.72 6.21
CA ALA A 31 2.62 -1.48 5.14
C ALA A 31 2.91 -0.57 3.93
N THR A 32 2.07 0.44 3.75
CA THR A 32 2.04 1.32 2.60
C THR A 32 1.78 2.75 3.02
N GLN A 33 2.39 3.73 2.33
CA GLN A 33 1.98 5.12 2.43
C GLN A 33 1.96 5.81 1.06
N ILE A 34 0.89 6.57 0.77
CA ILE A 34 0.65 7.23 -0.53
C ILE A 34 0.12 8.66 -0.36
N TYR A 35 0.24 9.51 -1.39
CA TYR A 35 -0.47 10.80 -1.46
C TYR A 35 -1.72 10.76 -2.34
N LYS A 36 -1.69 10.02 -3.46
CA LYS A 36 -2.80 9.98 -4.43
C LYS A 36 -2.92 8.68 -5.22
N GLU A 37 -1.86 7.90 -5.37
CA GLU A 37 -1.87 6.74 -6.25
C GLU A 37 -0.99 5.60 -5.77
N ALA A 38 -1.22 4.44 -6.35
CA ALA A 38 -0.60 3.18 -5.99
C ALA A 38 -0.43 2.29 -7.20
N VAL A 39 0.57 1.40 -7.18
CA VAL A 39 0.62 0.26 -8.09
C VAL A 39 0.40 -1.02 -7.30
N PHE A 40 -0.67 -1.72 -7.64
CA PHE A 40 -0.94 -3.06 -7.16
C PHE A 40 -0.32 -4.07 -8.11
N GLU A 41 0.65 -4.86 -7.63
CA GLU A 41 1.30 -5.90 -8.42
C GLU A 41 1.22 -7.27 -7.73
N ALA A 42 1.03 -8.30 -8.53
CA ALA A 42 1.10 -9.68 -8.09
C ALA A 42 1.83 -10.52 -9.13
N ARG A 43 2.67 -11.45 -8.65
CA ARG A 43 3.40 -12.39 -9.49
C ARG A 43 2.88 -13.80 -9.27
N PHE A 44 2.46 -14.42 -10.35
CA PHE A 44 1.93 -15.76 -10.40
C PHE A 44 2.95 -16.71 -10.99
N THR A 45 3.35 -17.73 -10.23
CA THR A 45 4.24 -18.78 -10.72
C THR A 45 3.73 -20.16 -10.36
N ASP A 46 4.18 -21.19 -11.09
CA ASP A 46 4.06 -22.56 -10.64
C ASP A 46 5.06 -22.87 -9.51
N THR A 47 5.04 -24.10 -8.98
CA THR A 47 6.01 -24.56 -7.96
C THR A 47 7.46 -24.59 -8.42
N LYS A 48 7.72 -24.48 -9.74
CA LYS A 48 9.05 -24.47 -10.35
C LYS A 48 9.50 -23.04 -10.68
N GLY A 49 8.68 -22.03 -10.40
CA GLY A 49 8.97 -20.62 -10.69
C GLY A 49 8.62 -20.17 -12.11
N SER A 50 7.97 -21.02 -12.91
CA SER A 50 7.51 -20.67 -14.27
C SER A 50 6.34 -19.68 -14.17
N PRO A 51 6.30 -18.62 -15.01
CA PRO A 51 5.21 -17.64 -14.98
C PRO A 51 3.88 -18.26 -15.37
N LEU A 52 2.79 -17.77 -14.77
CA LEU A 52 1.43 -18.21 -15.07
C LEU A 52 0.56 -17.04 -15.53
N GLU A 53 0.03 -17.16 -16.73
CA GLU A 53 -0.96 -16.25 -17.31
C GLU A 53 -2.38 -16.59 -16.81
N GLY A 54 -3.24 -15.58 -16.67
CA GLY A 54 -4.63 -15.73 -16.24
C GLY A 54 -4.84 -15.89 -14.74
N GLY A 55 -3.79 -15.69 -13.94
CA GLY A 55 -3.85 -15.59 -12.48
C GLY A 55 -4.62 -14.35 -12.05
N MET A 56 -5.59 -14.48 -11.14
CA MET A 56 -6.42 -13.34 -10.69
C MET A 56 -6.06 -12.93 -9.27
N ALA A 57 -5.63 -11.68 -9.11
CA ALA A 57 -5.37 -11.04 -7.83
C ALA A 57 -6.45 -9.99 -7.55
N ILE A 58 -7.10 -10.10 -6.39
CA ILE A 58 -8.13 -9.15 -5.95
C ILE A 58 -7.60 -8.40 -4.74
N LEU A 59 -7.56 -7.07 -4.84
CA LEU A 59 -7.34 -6.17 -3.72
C LEU A 59 -8.69 -5.69 -3.21
N ASP A 60 -8.98 -5.92 -1.94
CA ASP A 60 -10.10 -5.31 -1.21
C ASP A 60 -9.52 -4.31 -0.20
N LEU A 61 -9.97 -3.07 -0.25
CA LEU A 61 -9.48 -1.97 0.58
C LEU A 61 -10.65 -1.16 1.16
N SER A 62 -10.60 -0.83 2.44
CA SER A 62 -11.60 0.02 3.09
C SER A 62 -10.98 0.96 4.12
N PHE A 63 -11.46 2.21 4.14
CA PHE A 63 -11.14 3.22 5.15
C PHE A 63 -12.01 3.10 6.43
N GLY A 64 -12.80 2.03 6.57
CA GLY A 64 -13.65 1.74 7.73
C GLY A 64 -15.15 1.72 7.41
N LYS A 65 -15.98 1.40 8.42
CA LYS A 65 -17.40 1.03 8.26
C LYS A 65 -18.30 2.06 7.57
N ALA A 66 -17.89 3.32 7.46
CA ALA A 66 -18.67 4.38 6.84
C ALA A 66 -18.31 4.62 5.36
N GLU A 67 -17.20 4.06 4.88
CA GLU A 67 -16.74 4.23 3.50
C GLU A 67 -16.91 2.89 2.75
N PRO A 68 -17.43 2.90 1.51
CA PRO A 68 -17.54 1.68 0.69
C PRO A 68 -16.16 1.07 0.47
N SER A 69 -16.10 -0.27 0.41
CA SER A 69 -14.88 -0.96 0.01
C SER A 69 -14.55 -0.65 -1.45
N ILE A 70 -13.25 -0.55 -1.72
CA ILE A 70 -12.66 -0.37 -3.03
C ILE A 70 -12.10 -1.73 -3.43
N GLU A 71 -12.65 -2.29 -4.50
CA GLU A 71 -12.20 -3.57 -5.05
C GLU A 71 -11.47 -3.34 -6.38
N HIS A 72 -10.29 -3.95 -6.52
CA HIS A 72 -9.50 -3.94 -7.75
C HIS A 72 -9.10 -5.36 -8.12
N ILE A 73 -9.25 -5.71 -9.40
CA ILE A 73 -8.93 -7.03 -9.94
C ILE A 73 -7.83 -6.86 -10.99
N ALA A 74 -6.68 -7.49 -10.75
CA ALA A 74 -5.59 -7.59 -11.71
C ALA A 74 -5.47 -9.04 -12.20
N VAL A 75 -5.28 -9.20 -13.50
CA VAL A 75 -5.09 -10.51 -14.15
C VAL A 75 -3.67 -10.60 -14.68
N SER A 76 -2.99 -11.73 -14.45
CA SER A 76 -1.61 -11.88 -14.89
C SER A 76 -1.49 -12.12 -16.40
N ASP A 77 -0.50 -11.48 -16.99
CA ASP A 77 -0.15 -11.64 -18.40
C ASP A 77 0.77 -12.85 -18.65
N ALA A 78 1.25 -13.00 -19.89
CA ALA A 78 2.17 -14.07 -20.29
C ALA A 78 3.51 -14.09 -19.51
N THR A 79 3.88 -12.98 -18.86
CA THR A 79 5.06 -12.88 -18.00
C THR A 79 4.77 -13.29 -16.55
N GLY A 80 3.51 -13.59 -16.24
CA GLY A 80 3.03 -13.99 -14.92
C GLY A 80 2.80 -12.81 -13.98
N PHE A 81 2.83 -11.58 -14.48
CA PHE A 81 2.60 -10.36 -13.69
C PHE A 81 1.19 -9.84 -13.90
N ALA A 82 0.49 -9.56 -12.80
CA ALA A 82 -0.77 -8.84 -12.76
C ALA A 82 -0.50 -7.48 -12.13
N SER A 83 -0.71 -6.39 -12.87
CA SER A 83 -0.44 -5.03 -12.37
C SER A 83 -1.60 -4.08 -12.65
N GLN A 84 -1.95 -3.25 -11.67
CA GLN A 84 -2.97 -2.23 -11.80
C GLN A 84 -2.58 -0.96 -11.05
N ARG A 85 -2.64 0.19 -11.74
CA ARG A 85 -2.56 1.49 -11.10
C ARG A 85 -3.91 1.85 -10.49
N ILE A 86 -3.89 2.29 -9.23
CA ILE A 86 -5.08 2.69 -8.48
C ILE A 86 -4.94 4.17 -8.12
N GLU A 87 -5.97 4.95 -8.46
CA GLU A 87 -6.03 6.38 -8.16
C GLU A 87 -6.98 6.61 -6.97
N PHE A 88 -6.41 7.06 -5.85
CA PHE A 88 -7.15 7.42 -4.63
C PHE A 88 -7.52 8.91 -4.60
N GLY A 89 -6.87 9.72 -5.45
CA GLY A 89 -6.99 11.17 -5.40
C GLY A 89 -6.40 11.76 -4.11
N ARG A 90 -6.53 13.07 -3.93
CA ARG A 90 -6.08 13.71 -2.68
C ARG A 90 -7.10 13.48 -1.57
N CYS A 91 -6.64 13.21 -0.35
CA CYS A 91 -7.47 13.32 0.84
C CYS A 91 -7.24 14.62 1.61
N TYR A 92 -8.18 14.93 2.50
CA TYR A 92 -8.14 16.08 3.40
C TYR A 92 -8.55 15.66 4.81
N GLY A 93 -8.08 16.39 5.81
CA GLY A 93 -8.26 16.03 7.22
C GLY A 93 -7.44 14.79 7.59
N GLY A 94 -7.99 13.94 8.45
CA GLY A 94 -7.33 12.73 8.94
C GLY A 94 -6.83 12.87 10.37
N VAL A 95 -6.17 11.82 10.86
CA VAL A 95 -5.56 11.78 12.19
C VAL A 95 -4.18 12.41 12.11
N GLU A 96 -3.84 13.25 13.07
CA GLU A 96 -2.48 13.82 13.20
C GLU A 96 -1.51 12.70 13.62
N ALA A 97 -0.43 12.53 12.86
CA ALA A 97 0.70 11.69 13.24
C ALA A 97 1.62 12.43 14.20
N GLN A 98 2.43 11.69 14.95
CA GLN A 98 3.53 12.31 15.71
C GLN A 98 4.50 13.03 14.75
N ASP A 99 5.09 14.12 15.21
CA ASP A 99 6.05 14.90 14.43
C ASP A 99 7.34 14.11 14.23
N PHE A 100 7.87 14.04 13.01
CA PHE A 100 9.08 13.28 12.71
C PHE A 100 10.07 14.07 11.87
N VAL A 101 11.36 13.76 12.00
CA VAL A 101 12.40 14.32 11.15
C VAL A 101 12.54 13.45 9.91
N HIS A 102 12.53 14.06 8.73
CA HIS A 102 12.83 13.38 7.48
C HIS A 102 13.88 14.18 6.71
N THR A 103 14.80 13.48 6.04
CA THR A 103 15.96 14.10 5.36
C THR A 103 15.66 14.49 3.92
N GLN A 104 14.59 13.95 3.33
CA GLN A 104 14.13 14.36 2.02
C GLN A 104 13.70 15.82 2.07
N ARG A 105 14.41 16.66 1.31
CA ARG A 105 14.28 18.13 1.25
C ARG A 105 14.87 18.90 2.47
N GLY A 106 15.92 18.34 3.09
CA GLY A 106 16.61 18.92 4.25
C GLY A 106 16.18 18.24 5.55
N PHE A 107 16.84 18.55 6.69
CA PHE A 107 16.46 18.00 8.00
C PHE A 107 15.22 18.73 8.54
N ASN A 108 14.07 18.44 7.94
CA ASN A 108 12.80 19.06 8.32
C ASN A 108 12.08 18.19 9.33
N THR A 109 11.46 18.84 10.32
CA THR A 109 10.44 18.19 11.13
C THR A 109 9.09 18.38 10.47
N TRP A 110 8.45 17.26 10.15
CA TRP A 110 7.20 17.17 9.44
C TRP A 110 6.08 16.81 10.41
N ARG A 111 4.94 17.46 10.20
CA ARG A 111 3.66 17.05 10.74
C ARG A 111 2.80 16.53 9.61
N SER A 112 2.17 15.37 9.82
CA SER A 112 1.34 14.73 8.81
C SER A 112 -0.06 14.49 9.34
N HIS A 113 -1.08 14.68 8.50
CA HIS A 113 -2.40 14.11 8.72
C HIS A 113 -2.63 12.99 7.71
N TYR A 114 -3.20 11.88 8.17
CA TYR A 114 -3.40 10.69 7.36
C TYR A 114 -4.73 10.00 7.66
N LYS A 115 -5.23 9.25 6.68
CA LYS A 115 -6.28 8.26 6.85
C LYS A 115 -5.69 6.86 6.77
N VAL A 116 -6.34 5.90 7.43
CA VAL A 116 -5.93 4.50 7.40
C VAL A 116 -6.94 3.69 6.61
N ALA A 117 -6.47 2.90 5.66
CA ALA A 117 -7.25 1.84 5.04
C ALA A 117 -6.71 0.48 5.42
N GLY A 118 -7.59 -0.44 5.81
CA GLY A 118 -7.26 -1.86 5.86
C GLY A 118 -7.40 -2.45 4.47
N TYR A 119 -6.48 -3.31 4.06
CA TYR A 119 -6.57 -4.03 2.79
C TYR A 119 -6.18 -5.49 2.90
N THR A 120 -6.77 -6.32 2.05
CA THR A 120 -6.46 -7.73 1.86
C THR A 120 -6.21 -8.01 0.40
N VAL A 121 -5.34 -8.99 0.12
CA VAL A 121 -5.08 -9.45 -1.24
C VAL A 121 -5.41 -10.93 -1.35
N HIS A 122 -6.19 -11.27 -2.37
CA HIS A 122 -6.68 -12.62 -2.62
C HIS A 122 -6.21 -13.13 -3.97
N ASN A 123 -5.76 -14.39 -4.03
CA ASN A 123 -5.60 -15.15 -5.26
C ASN A 123 -6.82 -16.03 -5.45
N PHE A 124 -7.56 -15.79 -6.53
CA PHE A 124 -8.77 -16.56 -6.85
C PHE A 124 -8.49 -17.82 -7.69
N SER A 125 -7.28 -17.96 -8.22
CA SER A 125 -6.86 -19.08 -9.09
C SER A 125 -6.56 -20.38 -8.33
N LEU A 126 -6.56 -20.37 -6.98
CA LEU A 126 -6.29 -21.54 -6.14
C LEU A 126 -7.55 -22.22 -5.56
N GLY A 127 -8.76 -21.76 -5.92
CA GLY A 127 -10.01 -22.24 -5.34
C GLY A 127 -10.32 -21.59 -3.98
N PRO A 128 -11.36 -22.05 -3.25
CA PRO A 128 -11.83 -21.39 -2.03
C PRO A 128 -10.72 -21.34 -0.98
N MET A 129 -10.36 -20.12 -0.59
CA MET A 129 -9.29 -19.83 0.37
C MET A 129 -9.77 -20.19 1.78
N THR A 130 -9.12 -21.17 2.43
CA THR A 130 -9.50 -21.64 3.78
C THR A 130 -8.80 -20.89 4.92
N ALA A 131 -7.77 -20.09 4.61
CA ALA A 131 -7.08 -19.26 5.57
C ALA A 131 -7.69 -17.85 5.62
N ALA A 132 -7.84 -17.30 6.83
CA ALA A 132 -8.24 -15.91 6.99
C ALA A 132 -7.22 -15.00 6.27
N PRO A 133 -7.68 -14.08 5.40
CA PRO A 133 -6.79 -13.19 4.69
C PRO A 133 -6.05 -12.30 5.68
N ARG A 134 -4.74 -12.14 5.49
CA ARG A 134 -3.94 -11.22 6.30
C ARG A 134 -4.32 -9.79 5.93
N ILE A 135 -4.76 -9.03 6.93
CA ILE A 135 -5.05 -7.60 6.77
C ILE A 135 -3.74 -6.83 6.88
N PHE A 136 -3.51 -5.93 5.93
CA PHE A 136 -2.46 -4.93 5.94
C PHE A 136 -3.07 -3.54 6.07
N TYR A 137 -2.28 -2.56 6.48
CA TYR A 137 -2.74 -1.18 6.64
C TYR A 137 -1.98 -0.23 5.72
N MET A 138 -2.74 0.60 5.01
CA MET A 138 -2.28 1.66 4.14
C MET A 138 -2.52 3.02 4.80
N GLY A 139 -1.53 3.90 4.80
CA GLY A 139 -1.66 5.31 5.13
C GLY A 139 -1.88 6.17 3.91
N HIS A 140 -3.04 6.79 3.79
CA HIS A 140 -3.27 7.85 2.80
C HIS A 140 -2.91 9.20 3.46
N ILE A 141 -1.77 9.76 3.06
CA ILE A 141 -1.27 11.03 3.61
C ILE A 141 -2.04 12.19 2.97
N CYS A 142 -2.84 12.88 3.77
CA CYS A 142 -3.73 13.95 3.30
C CYS A 142 -3.01 15.30 3.24
N THR A 143 -2.30 15.63 4.31
CA THR A 143 -1.54 16.87 4.40
C THR A 143 -0.22 16.65 5.11
N GLN A 144 0.81 17.37 4.67
CA GLN A 144 2.10 17.43 5.34
C GLN A 144 2.61 18.86 5.37
N THR A 145 3.03 19.29 6.55
CA THR A 145 3.54 20.63 6.80
C THR A 145 4.89 20.56 7.49
N VAL A 146 5.82 21.38 7.02
CA VAL A 146 7.10 21.59 7.69
C VAL A 146 6.85 22.48 8.91
N LEU A 147 7.18 21.98 10.09
CA LEU A 147 7.12 22.75 11.33
C LEU A 147 8.41 23.52 11.60
N ARG A 148 9.55 22.88 11.29
CA ARG A 148 10.88 23.48 11.41
C ARG A 148 11.83 22.87 10.39
N THR A 149 12.76 23.68 9.90
CA THR A 149 13.91 23.26 9.12
C THR A 149 15.15 23.37 9.99
N VAL A 150 15.85 22.26 10.20
CA VAL A 150 17.16 22.27 10.84
C VAL A 150 18.20 22.32 9.74
N ALA A 151 18.98 23.41 9.66
CA ALA A 151 20.13 23.43 8.77
C ALA A 151 21.15 22.37 9.24
N PRO A 152 21.79 21.60 8.34
CA PRO A 152 22.92 20.77 8.72
C PRO A 152 23.96 21.68 9.38
N ARG A 153 24.42 21.33 10.58
CA ARG A 153 25.59 22.00 11.15
C ARG A 153 26.78 21.61 10.26
N GLY A 154 27.38 22.61 9.61
CA GLY A 154 28.57 22.45 8.78
C GLY A 154 29.79 22.03 9.59
#